data_AF-A0A3Q7NM57-F1
#
_entry.id   AF-A0A3Q7NM57-F1
#
_cell.length_a   1.000
_cell.length_b   1.000
_cell.length_c   1.000
_cell.angle_alpha   90.00
_cell.angle_beta   90.00
_cell.angle_gamma   90.00
#
_symmetry.space_group_name_H-M   'P 1'
#
loop_
_entity.id
_entity.type
_entity.pdbx_description
1 polymer ?
#
loop_
_entity_poly.entity_id
_entity_poly.type
_entity_poly.pdbx_seq_one_letter_code
_entity_poly.pdbx_strand_id
1 'polypeptide(L)'
;MKPAAPHSLLLSSLCLALCCLGGARGSRRSGNHEWKKLIMVHHWPVTVCKDLLPKMKMYWPDVIHPLNHSHFWKHEWEKHGTCAAQVDALNSQKKYFGGSLDLYQGLALNSMLQKLGIKPSINYYQISDIKDALAGIYGVIPKVQCLPPKQGEEVQTIGQIELCFTKELRLRNCTEPGEPGGAGGAGGPGLEVCEDGPAFYPPPQQTAP
;
A
#
# COMPACT_ATOMS: atom_id res chain seq x y z
N MET A 1 -12.08 -9.51 25.05
CA MET A 1 -11.38 -8.22 24.91
C MET A 1 -11.04 -8.04 23.43
N LYS A 2 -11.63 -7.05 22.75
CA LYS A 2 -11.28 -6.71 21.36
C LYS A 2 -10.04 -5.82 21.40
N PRO A 3 -8.98 -6.06 20.61
CA PRO A 3 -7.87 -5.13 20.55
C PRO A 3 -8.38 -3.83 19.91
N ALA A 4 -8.20 -2.71 20.61
CA ALA A 4 -8.41 -1.39 20.04
C ALA A 4 -7.39 -1.20 18.93
N ALA A 5 -7.85 -0.99 17.69
CA ALA A 5 -6.97 -0.62 16.60
C ALA A 5 -6.38 0.76 16.93
N PRO A 6 -5.05 0.90 17.10
CA PRO A 6 -4.46 2.21 17.30
C PRO A 6 -4.55 2.93 15.96
N HIS A 7 -5.35 3.99 15.92
CA HIS A 7 -5.51 4.89 14.77
C HIS A 7 -4.23 5.70 14.49
N SER A 8 -3.03 5.16 14.66
CA SER A 8 -1.80 5.82 14.20
C SER A 8 -1.78 5.74 12.67
N LEU A 9 -2.24 6.79 12.01
CA LEU A 9 -2.24 6.96 10.55
C LEU A 9 -0.80 7.13 10.04
N LEU A 10 0.01 6.08 10.08
CA LEU A 10 0.93 5.81 8.99
C LEU A 10 0.26 4.77 8.13
N LEU A 11 -0.25 5.22 6.99
CA LEU A 11 -0.67 4.34 5.93
C LEU A 11 0.61 3.68 5.42
N SER A 12 0.95 2.49 5.91
CA SER A 12 1.65 1.57 5.02
C SER A 12 0.66 1.24 3.93
N SER A 13 0.62 2.08 2.90
CA SER A 13 0.05 1.65 1.63
C SER A 13 0.97 0.54 1.18
N LEU A 14 0.56 -0.71 1.44
CA LEU A 14 1.23 -1.86 0.87
C LEU A 14 0.79 -1.94 -0.59
N CYS A 15 1.16 -0.92 -1.38
CA CYS A 15 1.09 -1.00 -2.82
C CYS A 15 2.15 -2.02 -3.24
N LEU A 16 1.73 -3.26 -3.47
CA LEU A 16 2.50 -4.21 -4.27
C LEU A 16 2.54 -3.71 -5.71
N ALA A 17 3.28 -2.63 -5.93
CA ALA A 17 3.63 -2.13 -7.25
C ALA A 17 4.71 -3.05 -7.81
N LEU A 18 4.31 -4.22 -8.29
CA LEU A 18 5.17 -5.05 -9.12
C LEU A 18 5.24 -4.37 -10.49
N CYS A 19 6.37 -3.71 -10.78
CA CYS A 19 6.59 -2.96 -12.02
C CYS A 19 6.21 -3.80 -13.24
N CYS A 20 5.21 -3.33 -13.99
CA CYS A 20 4.81 -3.92 -15.26
C CYS A 20 5.83 -3.48 -16.34
N LEU A 21 6.95 -4.18 -16.48
CA LEU A 21 7.76 -4.04 -17.69
C LEU A 21 7.05 -4.80 -18.82
N GLY A 22 6.45 -4.05 -19.73
CA GLY A 22 5.61 -4.56 -20.81
C GLY A 22 6.38 -5.36 -21.86
N GLY A 23 5.75 -6.42 -22.36
CA GLY A 23 6.13 -7.13 -23.58
C GLY A 23 4.88 -7.64 -24.29
N ALA A 24 4.41 -6.90 -25.30
CA ALA A 24 3.28 -7.29 -26.14
C ALA A 24 3.72 -8.22 -27.28
N ARG A 25 3.09 -9.40 -27.42
CA ARG A 25 2.62 -10.01 -28.69
C ARG A 25 2.10 -11.42 -28.49
N GLY A 26 0.93 -11.72 -29.08
CA GLY A 26 0.53 -13.11 -29.33
C GLY A 26 -0.97 -13.32 -29.53
N SER A 27 -1.47 -13.05 -30.73
CA SER A 27 -2.78 -13.52 -31.20
C SER A 27 -2.70 -15.02 -31.54
N ARG A 28 -3.61 -15.84 -31.01
CA ARG A 28 -4.01 -17.14 -31.61
C ARG A 28 -5.47 -17.44 -31.28
N ARG A 29 -6.28 -17.61 -32.32
CA ARG A 29 -7.63 -18.20 -32.30
C ARG A 29 -7.53 -19.73 -32.13
N SER A 30 -8.47 -20.34 -31.40
CA SER A 30 -9.27 -21.51 -31.79
C SER A 30 -9.87 -22.19 -30.55
N GLY A 31 -11.15 -22.59 -30.59
CA GLY A 31 -11.73 -23.49 -29.59
C GLY A 31 -13.23 -23.27 -29.37
N ASN A 32 -14.04 -24.07 -30.05
CA ASN A 32 -15.49 -24.12 -29.95
C ASN A 32 -15.92 -24.68 -28.57
N HIS A 33 -16.57 -23.88 -27.73
CA HIS A 33 -17.24 -24.35 -26.52
C HIS A 33 -18.60 -23.66 -26.39
N GLU A 34 -19.66 -24.44 -26.57
CA GLU A 34 -21.04 -24.04 -26.33
C GLU A 34 -21.28 -23.93 -24.81
N TRP A 35 -21.30 -22.71 -24.27
CA TRP A 35 -21.57 -22.45 -22.86
C TRP A 35 -23.07 -22.18 -22.64
N LYS A 36 -23.86 -23.21 -22.32
CA LYS A 36 -25.28 -23.07 -21.91
C LYS A 36 -25.47 -22.75 -20.42
N LYS A 37 -24.64 -21.87 -19.85
CA LYS A 37 -24.98 -21.23 -18.57
C LYS A 37 -24.25 -19.89 -18.41
N LEU A 38 -24.98 -18.83 -18.69
CA LEU A 38 -24.63 -17.47 -18.33
C LEU A 38 -25.28 -17.16 -16.97
N ILE A 39 -24.49 -17.08 -15.91
CA ILE A 39 -24.89 -16.34 -14.70
C ILE A 39 -23.94 -15.14 -14.62
N MET A 40 -24.28 -14.09 -15.35
CA MET A 40 -23.68 -12.77 -15.19
C MET A 40 -24.26 -12.12 -13.96
N VAL A 41 -23.55 -12.23 -12.84
CA VAL A 41 -23.51 -11.21 -11.79
C VAL A 41 -22.20 -11.41 -11.00
N HIS A 42 -21.08 -11.12 -11.64
CA HIS A 42 -19.87 -10.80 -10.88
C HIS A 42 -20.08 -9.44 -10.24
N HIS A 43 -20.80 -9.40 -9.11
CA HIS A 43 -20.76 -8.25 -8.22
C HIS A 43 -19.34 -8.17 -7.66
N TRP A 44 -18.58 -7.22 -8.19
CA TRP A 44 -17.27 -6.84 -7.73
C TRP A 44 -17.26 -6.40 -6.25
N PRO A 45 -16.31 -6.83 -5.38
CA PRO A 45 -15.71 -8.15 -5.24
C PRO A 45 -16.38 -8.90 -4.07
N VAL A 46 -17.66 -8.63 -3.80
CA VAL A 46 -18.36 -9.13 -2.60
C VAL A 46 -18.45 -10.66 -2.63
N THR A 47 -18.19 -11.36 -3.73
CA THR A 47 -18.20 -12.84 -3.78
C THR A 47 -16.81 -13.48 -3.71
N VAL A 48 -15.79 -12.90 -4.33
CA VAL A 48 -14.44 -13.51 -4.44
C VAL A 48 -13.65 -13.38 -3.13
N CYS A 49 -13.91 -12.33 -2.36
CA CYS A 49 -13.15 -12.00 -1.15
C CYS A 49 -14.02 -12.01 0.13
N LYS A 50 -15.16 -12.72 0.15
CA LYS A 50 -16.11 -12.71 1.31
C LYS A 50 -15.42 -12.95 2.65
N ASP A 51 -14.53 -13.92 2.69
CA ASP A 51 -13.75 -14.31 3.86
C ASP A 51 -12.70 -13.26 4.25
N LEU A 52 -12.22 -12.47 3.29
CA LEU A 52 -11.26 -11.40 3.51
C LEU A 52 -11.92 -10.06 3.88
N LEU A 53 -13.21 -9.86 3.57
CA LEU A 53 -13.91 -8.58 3.78
C LEU A 53 -13.73 -7.99 5.20
N PRO A 54 -13.83 -8.76 6.31
CA PRO A 54 -13.59 -8.20 7.64
C PRO A 54 -12.17 -7.67 7.81
N LYS A 55 -11.16 -8.40 7.30
CA LYS A 55 -9.75 -7.98 7.34
C LYS A 55 -9.50 -6.78 6.43
N MET A 56 -10.06 -6.77 5.21
CA MET A 56 -9.92 -5.65 4.28
C MET A 56 -10.53 -4.36 4.82
N LYS A 57 -11.72 -4.42 5.42
CA LYS A 57 -12.34 -3.26 6.09
C LYS A 57 -11.48 -2.70 7.23
N MET A 58 -10.79 -3.58 7.95
CA MET A 58 -9.99 -3.20 9.11
C MET A 58 -8.60 -2.68 8.75
N TYR A 59 -7.92 -3.34 7.80
CA TYR A 59 -6.50 -3.12 7.52
C TYR A 59 -6.22 -2.47 6.17
N TRP A 60 -7.20 -2.43 5.27
CA TRP A 60 -7.09 -1.75 3.97
C TRP A 60 -8.35 -0.90 3.66
N PRO A 61 -8.74 0.03 4.56
CA PRO A 61 -9.90 0.88 4.34
C PRO A 61 -9.65 1.90 3.22
N ASP A 62 -10.73 2.42 2.64
CA ASP A 62 -10.66 3.65 1.86
C ASP A 62 -10.73 4.80 2.86
N VAL A 63 -9.60 5.46 3.10
CA VAL A 63 -9.50 6.57 4.06
C VAL A 63 -9.93 7.91 3.47
N ILE A 64 -10.08 7.99 2.14
CA ILE A 64 -10.52 9.19 1.43
C ILE A 64 -12.04 9.17 1.29
N HIS A 65 -12.62 8.00 0.95
CA HIS A 65 -14.06 7.80 0.81
C HIS A 65 -14.53 6.59 1.66
N PRO A 66 -14.68 6.75 2.99
CA PRO A 66 -14.99 5.64 3.91
C PRO A 66 -16.28 4.87 3.60
N LEU A 67 -17.21 5.48 2.88
CA LEU A 67 -18.48 4.85 2.50
C LEU A 67 -18.37 3.95 1.25
N ASN A 68 -17.23 3.95 0.54
CA ASN A 68 -17.09 3.33 -0.78
C ASN A 68 -15.90 2.37 -0.95
N HIS A 69 -15.67 1.53 0.06
CA HIS A 69 -14.58 0.54 0.06
C HIS A 69 -14.53 -0.36 -1.19
N SER A 70 -15.69 -0.81 -1.70
CA SER A 70 -15.74 -1.73 -2.84
C SER A 70 -15.18 -1.12 -4.13
N HIS A 71 -15.39 0.19 -4.34
CA HIS A 71 -14.84 0.91 -5.48
C HIS A 71 -13.32 1.09 -5.35
N PHE A 72 -12.84 1.41 -4.14
CA PHE A 72 -11.42 1.49 -3.87
C PHE A 72 -10.70 0.16 -4.15
N TRP A 73 -11.17 -0.96 -3.60
CA TRP A 73 -10.55 -2.27 -3.89
C TRP A 73 -10.69 -2.67 -5.37
N LYS A 74 -11.72 -2.16 -6.07
CA LYS A 74 -11.79 -2.29 -7.53
C LYS A 74 -10.62 -1.66 -8.21
N HIS A 75 -10.39 -0.39 -7.89
CA HIS A 75 -9.30 0.39 -8.44
C HIS A 75 -7.95 -0.30 -8.17
N GLU A 76 -7.71 -0.74 -6.94
CA GLU A 76 -6.46 -1.42 -6.56
C GLU A 76 -6.21 -2.69 -7.35
N TRP A 77 -7.23 -3.53 -7.54
CA TRP A 77 -7.08 -4.72 -8.37
C TRP A 77 -6.85 -4.37 -9.85
N GLU A 78 -7.69 -3.53 -10.43
CA GLU A 78 -7.64 -3.21 -11.86
C GLU A 78 -6.31 -2.56 -12.24
N LYS A 79 -5.79 -1.67 -11.39
CA LYS A 79 -4.57 -0.91 -11.62
C LYS A 79 -3.29 -1.67 -11.23
N HIS A 80 -3.31 -2.41 -10.12
CA HIS A 80 -2.09 -3.02 -9.55
C HIS A 80 -2.17 -4.55 -9.52
N GLY A 81 -3.30 -5.09 -9.05
CA GLY A 81 -3.51 -6.53 -8.93
C GLY A 81 -3.41 -7.30 -10.26
N THR A 82 -3.88 -6.73 -11.36
CA THR A 82 -3.80 -7.35 -12.69
C THR A 82 -2.36 -7.54 -13.17
N CYS A 83 -1.45 -6.61 -12.86
CA CYS A 83 -0.02 -6.80 -13.12
C CYS A 83 0.61 -7.79 -12.13
N ALA A 84 0.28 -7.65 -10.83
CA ALA A 84 0.77 -8.55 -9.79
C ALA A 84 0.40 -10.02 -10.07
N ALA A 85 -0.70 -10.25 -10.81
CA ALA A 85 -1.16 -11.59 -11.15
C ALA A 85 -0.22 -12.39 -12.07
N GLN A 86 0.85 -11.77 -12.59
CA GLN A 86 1.96 -12.48 -13.26
C GLN A 86 2.80 -13.30 -12.28
N VAL A 87 2.75 -12.98 -10.98
CA VAL A 87 3.39 -13.75 -9.92
C VAL A 87 2.42 -14.83 -9.45
N ASP A 88 2.84 -16.09 -9.49
CA ASP A 88 2.00 -17.22 -9.09
C ASP A 88 1.42 -17.05 -7.69
N ALA A 89 2.16 -16.48 -6.74
CA ALA A 89 1.66 -16.22 -5.39
C ALA A 89 0.49 -15.22 -5.36
N LEU A 90 0.31 -14.36 -6.37
CA LEU A 90 -0.69 -13.28 -6.43
C LEU A 90 -1.65 -13.39 -7.63
N ASN A 91 -1.65 -14.52 -8.36
CA ASN A 91 -2.34 -14.72 -9.65
C ASN A 91 -3.88 -14.77 -9.64
N SER A 92 -4.53 -14.27 -8.59
CA SER A 92 -5.98 -14.09 -8.52
C SER A 92 -6.32 -12.99 -7.53
N GLN A 93 -7.52 -12.39 -7.59
CA GLN A 93 -7.96 -11.38 -6.61
C GLN A 93 -7.81 -11.85 -5.18
N LYS A 94 -8.29 -13.07 -4.87
CA LYS A 94 -8.21 -13.63 -3.52
C LYS A 94 -6.76 -13.76 -3.04
N LYS A 95 -5.85 -14.22 -3.91
CA LYS A 95 -4.43 -14.36 -3.58
C LYS A 95 -3.72 -13.02 -3.48
N TYR A 96 -4.06 -12.06 -4.34
CA TYR A 96 -3.57 -10.69 -4.26
C TYR A 96 -3.96 -10.04 -2.93
N PHE A 97 -5.25 -9.90 -2.64
CA PHE A 97 -5.71 -9.27 -1.41
C PHE A 97 -5.29 -10.04 -0.15
N GLY A 98 -5.36 -11.39 -0.19
CA GLY A 98 -4.91 -12.23 0.92
C GLY A 98 -3.42 -12.07 1.19
N GLY A 99 -2.59 -12.18 0.15
CA GLY A 99 -1.14 -12.03 0.24
C GLY A 99 -0.72 -10.63 0.70
N SER A 100 -1.38 -9.57 0.22
CA SER A 100 -1.14 -8.20 0.70
C SER A 100 -1.46 -8.05 2.19
N LEU A 101 -2.58 -8.61 2.65
CA LEU A 101 -2.96 -8.59 4.06
C LEU A 101 -1.97 -9.37 4.93
N ASP A 102 -1.51 -10.53 4.47
CA ASP A 102 -0.52 -11.34 5.17
C ASP A 102 0.84 -10.63 5.26
N LEU A 103 1.28 -9.98 4.18
CA LEU A 103 2.49 -9.14 4.18
C LEU A 103 2.35 -7.94 5.13
N TYR A 104 1.23 -7.23 5.09
CA TYR A 104 0.95 -6.11 6.00
C TYR A 104 1.04 -6.55 7.48
N GLN A 105 0.40 -7.68 7.82
CA GLN A 105 0.43 -8.22 9.17
C GLN A 105 1.82 -8.70 9.58
N GLY A 106 2.56 -9.35 8.67
CA GLY A 106 3.92 -9.83 8.93
C GLY A 106 4.93 -8.71 9.14
N LEU A 107 4.78 -7.58 8.45
CA LEU A 107 5.64 -6.41 8.64
C LEU A 107 5.37 -5.68 9.95
N ALA A 108 4.13 -5.68 10.41
CA ALA A 108 3.69 -5.03 11.65
C ALA A 108 4.20 -3.58 11.82
N LEU A 109 4.20 -2.79 10.72
CA LEU A 109 4.85 -1.48 10.67
C LEU A 109 4.45 -0.56 11.81
N ASN A 110 3.16 -0.46 12.11
CA ASN A 110 2.65 0.39 13.19
C ASN A 110 3.24 0.00 14.56
N SER A 111 3.32 -1.29 14.86
CA SER A 111 3.92 -1.77 16.11
C SER A 111 5.43 -1.54 16.16
N MET A 112 6.11 -1.67 15.02
CA MET A 112 7.56 -1.41 14.94
C MET A 112 7.88 0.08 15.12
N LEU A 113 7.13 0.96 14.47
CA LEU A 113 7.25 2.41 14.65
C LEU A 113 7.03 2.82 16.11
N GLN A 114 5.98 2.29 16.76
CA GLN A 114 5.72 2.52 18.18
C GLN A 114 6.88 2.03 19.06
N LYS A 115 7.43 0.84 18.78
CA LYS A 115 8.58 0.28 19.51
C LYS A 115 9.84 1.14 19.35
N LEU A 116 10.02 1.77 18.20
CA LEU A 116 11.09 2.72 17.92
C LEU A 116 10.82 4.13 18.49
N GLY A 117 9.68 4.35 19.13
CA GLY A 117 9.27 5.66 19.65
C GLY A 117 8.78 6.63 18.57
N ILE A 118 8.67 6.19 17.32
CA ILE A 118 8.13 6.98 16.20
C ILE A 118 6.60 6.90 16.26
N LYS A 119 6.01 7.92 16.88
CA LYS A 119 4.56 8.04 17.06
C LYS A 119 4.06 9.40 16.58
N PRO A 120 2.76 9.51 16.21
CA PRO A 120 2.19 10.80 15.89
C PRO A 120 2.45 11.81 17.02
N SER A 121 2.93 13.00 16.69
CA SER A 121 3.45 13.97 17.65
C SER A 121 3.29 15.39 17.13
N ILE A 122 3.19 16.35 18.04
CA ILE A 122 3.27 17.78 17.72
C ILE A 122 4.72 18.20 17.38
N ASN A 123 5.71 17.44 17.83
CA ASN A 123 7.12 17.68 17.53
C ASN A 123 7.50 17.08 16.17
N TYR A 124 8.46 17.69 15.50
CA TYR A 124 8.98 17.21 14.22
C TYR A 124 9.98 16.07 14.41
N TYR A 125 10.05 15.20 13.40
CA TYR A 125 11.07 14.18 13.25
C TYR A 125 12.05 14.57 12.16
N GLN A 126 13.31 14.15 12.27
CA GLN A 126 14.20 14.16 11.12
C GLN A 126 13.89 12.95 10.24
N ILE A 127 13.72 13.19 8.94
CA ILE A 127 13.44 12.12 7.96
C ILE A 127 14.55 11.08 7.91
N SER A 128 15.81 11.48 8.11
CA SER A 128 16.96 10.57 8.24
C SER A 128 16.76 9.55 9.36
N ASP A 129 16.33 10.02 10.54
CA ASP A 129 16.17 9.16 11.72
C ASP A 129 15.07 8.12 11.50
N ILE A 130 14.00 8.49 10.80
CA ILE A 130 12.93 7.56 10.42
C ILE A 130 13.44 6.53 9.40
N LYS A 131 14.13 6.97 8.34
CA LYS A 131 14.70 6.09 7.31
C LYS A 131 15.67 5.09 7.94
N ASP A 132 16.58 5.55 8.80
CA ASP A 132 17.59 4.73 9.47
C ASP A 132 16.98 3.73 10.45
N ALA A 133 16.01 4.17 11.25
CA ALA A 133 15.32 3.28 12.20
C ALA A 133 14.56 2.17 11.49
N LEU A 134 13.88 2.48 10.38
CA LEU A 134 13.20 1.48 9.57
C LEU A 134 14.17 0.55 8.84
N ALA A 135 15.28 1.08 8.33
CA ALA A 135 16.33 0.27 7.72
C ALA A 135 16.94 -0.72 8.73
N GLY A 136 17.13 -0.30 9.98
CA GLY A 136 17.61 -1.17 11.06
C GLY A 136 16.66 -2.33 11.40
N ILE A 137 15.34 -2.15 11.25
CA ILE A 137 14.34 -3.19 11.52
C ILE A 137 14.14 -4.11 10.33
N TYR A 138 14.03 -3.55 9.12
CA TYR A 138 13.65 -4.31 7.92
C TYR A 138 14.85 -4.79 7.09
N GLY A 139 16.06 -4.30 7.39
CA GLY A 139 17.28 -4.63 6.63
C GLY A 139 17.28 -4.06 5.20
N VAL A 140 16.33 -3.18 4.88
CA VAL A 140 16.16 -2.52 3.58
C VAL A 140 15.73 -1.08 3.79
N ILE A 141 16.08 -0.21 2.85
CA ILE A 141 15.73 1.21 2.89
C ILE A 141 14.32 1.39 2.31
N PRO A 142 13.31 1.75 3.13
CA PRO A 142 11.98 2.07 2.62
C PRO A 142 11.98 3.44 1.94
N LYS A 143 10.96 3.69 1.12
CA LYS A 143 10.69 5.02 0.59
C LYS A 143 9.67 5.70 1.48
N VAL A 144 10.05 6.85 2.05
CA VAL A 144 9.16 7.69 2.85
C VAL A 144 8.68 8.84 1.97
N GLN A 145 7.37 9.02 1.89
CA GLN A 145 6.72 10.05 1.09
C GLN A 145 5.96 11.04 1.95
N CYS A 146 6.07 12.31 1.57
CA CYS A 146 5.53 13.44 2.27
C CYS A 146 4.62 14.27 1.36
N LEU A 147 3.66 14.94 1.98
CA LEU A 147 3.01 16.09 1.38
C LEU A 147 3.93 17.30 1.55
N PRO A 148 4.16 18.09 0.50
CA PRO A 148 4.91 19.33 0.63
C PRO A 148 4.16 20.31 1.56
N PRO A 149 4.88 21.24 2.23
CA PRO A 149 4.26 22.22 3.10
C PRO A 149 3.24 23.06 2.33
N LYS A 150 2.05 23.26 2.91
CA LYS A 150 1.06 24.21 2.39
C LYS A 150 1.37 25.63 2.87
N GLN A 151 0.66 26.62 2.33
CA GLN A 151 0.83 28.02 2.73
C GLN A 151 0.59 28.17 4.26
N GLY A 152 1.64 28.60 4.98
CA GLY A 152 1.63 28.75 6.44
C GLY A 152 2.17 27.55 7.22
N GLU A 153 2.55 26.46 6.56
CA GLU A 153 3.27 25.34 7.15
C GLU A 153 4.77 25.48 6.88
N GLU A 154 5.61 25.17 7.87
CA GLU A 154 7.07 25.30 7.76
C GLU A 154 7.75 24.03 7.26
N VAL A 155 7.11 22.87 7.45
CA VAL A 155 7.71 21.56 7.21
C VAL A 155 6.78 20.66 6.42
N GLN A 156 7.37 19.69 5.72
CA GLN A 156 6.65 18.64 5.01
C GLN A 156 5.92 17.71 5.98
N THR A 157 4.85 17.06 5.53
CA THR A 157 4.04 16.16 6.36
C THR A 157 4.17 14.72 5.88
N ILE A 158 4.57 13.79 6.75
CA ILE A 158 4.69 12.37 6.40
C ILE A 158 3.32 11.80 6.06
N GLY A 159 3.19 11.21 4.87
CA GLY A 159 1.93 10.65 4.37
C GLY A 159 1.96 9.16 4.10
N GLN A 160 3.08 8.62 3.61
CA GLN A 160 3.18 7.22 3.18
C GLN A 160 4.57 6.65 3.41
N ILE A 161 4.63 5.39 3.85
CA ILE A 161 5.86 4.60 3.90
C ILE A 161 5.68 3.40 2.97
N GLU A 162 6.57 3.27 1.99
CA GLU A 162 6.58 2.19 1.01
C GLU A 162 7.73 1.23 1.33
N LEU A 163 7.40 -0.06 1.49
CA LEU A 163 8.36 -1.16 1.57
C LEU A 163 8.28 -1.97 0.28
N CYS A 164 9.42 -2.22 -0.35
CA CYS A 164 9.49 -2.87 -1.65
C CYS A 164 9.80 -4.36 -1.53
N PHE A 165 9.25 -5.12 -2.48
CA PHE A 165 9.37 -6.57 -2.50
C PHE A 165 9.89 -7.07 -3.85
N THR A 166 10.63 -8.18 -3.84
CA THR A 166 10.90 -8.96 -5.05
C THR A 166 9.62 -9.69 -5.49
N LYS A 167 9.65 -10.30 -6.68
CA LYS A 167 8.53 -11.13 -7.18
C LYS A 167 8.26 -12.35 -6.29
N GLU A 168 9.25 -12.77 -5.52
CA GLU A 168 9.19 -13.86 -4.53
C GLU A 168 8.70 -13.35 -3.16
N LEU A 169 8.20 -12.12 -3.09
CA LEU A 169 7.64 -11.47 -1.90
C LEU A 169 8.66 -11.35 -0.75
N ARG A 170 9.94 -11.13 -1.08
CA ARG A 170 11.00 -10.83 -0.12
C ARG A 170 11.30 -9.35 -0.10
N LEU A 171 11.55 -8.78 1.07
CA LEU A 171 11.93 -7.38 1.22
C LEU A 171 13.18 -7.06 0.39
N ARG A 172 13.16 -5.89 -0.25
CA ARG A 172 14.29 -5.33 -1.00
C ARG A 172 14.31 -3.80 -0.88
N ASN A 173 15.43 -3.20 -1.22
CA ASN A 173 15.50 -1.74 -1.39
C ASN A 173 14.56 -1.30 -2.53
N CYS A 174 13.93 -0.14 -2.33
CA CYS A 174 13.02 0.46 -3.30
C CYS A 174 13.71 1.12 -4.51
N THR A 175 15.04 1.23 -4.49
CA THR A 175 15.83 1.84 -5.57
C THR A 175 16.69 0.77 -6.27
N GLU A 176 16.63 0.70 -7.59
CA GLU A 176 17.56 -0.06 -8.45
C GLU A 176 18.71 0.86 -8.92
N PRO A 177 19.99 0.44 -8.90
CA PRO A 177 21.03 1.12 -9.67
C PRO A 177 20.75 0.97 -11.17
N GLY A 178 20.29 2.04 -11.82
CA GLY A 178 20.11 2.09 -13.29
C GLY A 178 18.67 2.16 -13.81
N GLU A 179 17.65 2.18 -12.94
CA GLU A 179 16.32 2.61 -13.37
C GLU A 179 16.28 4.14 -13.48
N PRO A 180 15.94 4.72 -14.65
CA PRO A 180 15.64 6.15 -14.72
C PRO A 180 14.52 6.40 -13.72
N GLY A 181 14.79 7.24 -12.71
CA GLY A 181 13.93 7.46 -11.56
C GLY A 181 12.48 7.44 -11.99
N GLY A 182 11.80 6.32 -11.70
CA GLY A 182 10.47 6.06 -12.21
C GLY A 182 9.61 7.25 -11.84
N ALA A 183 9.15 7.97 -12.85
CA ALA A 183 8.23 9.08 -12.66
C ALA A 183 7.05 8.57 -11.82
N GLY A 184 6.93 9.07 -10.60
CA GLY A 184 5.81 8.82 -9.72
C GLY A 184 5.59 7.34 -9.40
N GLY A 185 6.32 6.81 -8.41
CA GLY A 185 5.72 5.77 -7.57
C GLY A 185 4.33 6.25 -7.12
N ALA A 186 3.35 5.35 -7.10
CA ALA A 186 1.94 5.62 -6.82
C ALA A 186 1.72 6.14 -5.39
N GLY A 187 2.24 7.32 -5.10
CA GLY A 187 1.80 8.15 -3.99
C GLY A 187 0.36 8.54 -4.24
N GLY A 188 -0.39 8.71 -3.16
CA GLY A 188 -1.65 9.44 -3.21
C GLY A 188 -1.46 10.82 -3.87
N PRO A 189 -2.54 11.46 -4.35
CA PRO A 189 -2.46 12.76 -5.00
C PRO A 189 -1.62 13.75 -4.17
N GLY A 190 -0.51 14.23 -4.73
CA GLY A 190 0.37 15.23 -4.10
C GLY A 190 1.45 14.69 -3.14
N LEU A 191 1.66 13.38 -3.04
CA LEU A 191 2.77 12.79 -2.27
C LEU A 191 4.06 12.73 -3.09
N GLU A 192 5.15 13.23 -2.51
CA GLU A 192 6.51 13.25 -3.07
C GLU A 192 7.47 12.50 -2.15
N VAL A 193 8.67 12.15 -2.61
CA VAL A 193 9.70 11.60 -1.70
C VAL A 193 10.02 12.66 -0.65
N CYS A 194 10.04 12.29 0.64
CA CYS A 194 10.36 13.25 1.68
C CYS A 194 11.80 13.74 1.50
N GLU A 195 11.97 15.06 1.47
CA GLU A 195 13.28 15.71 1.54
C GLU A 195 13.94 15.42 2.88
N ASP A 196 15.27 15.38 2.91
CA ASP A 196 15.97 15.26 4.18
C ASP A 196 15.79 16.54 5.02
N GLY A 197 15.56 16.38 6.32
CA GLY A 197 15.23 17.48 7.22
C GLY A 197 14.01 17.20 8.09
N PRO A 198 13.42 18.23 8.72
CA PRO A 198 12.29 18.06 9.61
C PRO A 198 11.02 17.72 8.84
N ALA A 199 10.22 16.83 9.42
CA ALA A 199 8.90 16.47 8.93
C ALA A 199 7.91 16.30 10.08
N PHE A 200 6.67 16.69 9.81
CA PHE A 200 5.56 16.55 10.72
C PHE A 200 4.91 15.17 10.57
N TYR A 201 4.72 14.47 11.70
CA TYR A 201 3.93 13.24 11.76
C TYR A 201 2.65 13.50 12.57
N PRO A 202 1.53 13.87 11.90
CA PRO A 202 0.36 14.43 12.56
C PRO A 202 -0.36 13.43 13.47
N PRO A 203 -0.71 13.83 14.70
CA PRO A 203 -1.69 13.12 15.52
C PRO A 203 -3.00 12.92 14.76
N PRO A 204 -3.66 11.76 14.90
CA PRO A 204 -4.97 11.53 14.30
C PRO A 204 -5.95 12.56 14.82
N GLN A 205 -6.79 13.12 13.95
CA GLN A 205 -7.85 14.01 14.40
C GLN A 205 -8.79 13.22 15.32
N GLN A 206 -8.98 13.71 16.55
CA GLN A 206 -9.98 13.16 17.44
C GLN A 206 -11.34 13.47 16.80
N THR A 207 -12.05 12.44 16.35
CA THR A 207 -13.46 12.59 16.00
C THR A 207 -14.19 12.94 17.31
N ALA A 208 -14.80 14.12 17.36
CA ALA A 208 -15.65 14.50 18.48
C ALA A 208 -16.72 13.42 18.71
N PRO A 209 -17.04 13.08 19.98
CA PRO A 209 -18.00 12.04 20.33
C PRO A 209 -19.41 12.33 19.80
#